data_AF-A0A1F5YZ31-F1
#
_entry.id   AF-A0A1F5YZ31-F1
#
_cell.length_a   1.000
_cell.length_b   1.000
_cell.length_c   1.000
_cell.angle_alpha   90.00
_cell.angle_beta   90.00
_cell.angle_gamma   90.00
#
_symmetry.space_group_name_H-M   'P 1'
#
loop_
_entity.id
_entity.type
_entity.pdbx_description
1 polymer ?
#
loop_
_entity_poly.entity_id
_entity_poly.type
_entity_poly.pdbx_seq_one_letter_code
_entity_poly.pdbx_strand_id
1 'polypeptide(L)'
;MYRTPYLVFKSARLESEWSGGGTQKGVGLHPALYVVVLAAAHWHYRTLGKPAELTCLLRTPEEQKAIYPDRRDFRSPHEFGRAADLRTLGLSPETSRLWEEWLNLTFSYRGKAGARTALVHEVHGLGEHLHLQIGPQEAAPKMPESFVLHSVT
;
A
#
# COMPACT_ATOMS: atom_id res chain seq x y z
N MET A 1 14.45 -11.01 -0.05
CA MET A 1 13.03 -10.57 -0.04
C MET A 1 12.51 -10.62 -1.49
N TYR A 2 11.24 -10.97 -1.71
CA TYR A 2 10.70 -11.30 -3.04
C TYR A 2 10.64 -10.07 -3.98
N ARG A 3 11.46 -10.05 -5.02
CA ARG A 3 11.24 -9.19 -6.19
C ARG A 3 10.17 -9.84 -7.07
N THR A 4 9.11 -9.08 -7.37
CA THR A 4 8.02 -9.52 -8.24
C THR A 4 8.09 -8.75 -9.57
N PRO A 5 7.81 -9.37 -10.72
CA PRO A 5 7.74 -8.64 -11.99
C PRO A 5 6.49 -7.75 -12.10
N TYR A 6 5.55 -7.83 -11.14
CA TYR A 6 4.27 -7.13 -11.20
C TYR A 6 4.29 -5.72 -10.60
N LEU A 7 5.35 -5.36 -9.86
CA LEU A 7 5.45 -4.13 -9.10
C LEU A 7 6.78 -3.43 -9.40
N VAL A 8 6.73 -2.13 -9.66
CA VAL A 8 7.90 -1.25 -9.77
C VAL A 8 7.77 -0.10 -8.77
N PHE A 9 8.90 0.51 -8.41
CA PHE A 9 8.96 1.56 -7.41
C PHE A 9 9.28 2.90 -8.05
N LYS A 10 8.55 3.96 -7.70
CA LYS A 10 8.83 5.33 -8.18
C LYS A 10 10.21 5.84 -7.75
N SER A 11 10.78 5.31 -6.65
CA SER A 11 12.09 5.71 -6.15
C SER A 11 12.81 4.59 -5.40
N ALA A 12 14.14 4.69 -5.29
CA ALA A 12 14.96 3.78 -4.50
C ALA A 12 14.60 3.78 -3.00
N ARG A 13 14.07 4.91 -2.49
CA ARG A 13 13.55 4.99 -1.11
C ARG A 13 12.39 4.00 -0.92
N LEU A 14 11.43 3.98 -1.83
CA LEU A 14 10.28 3.07 -1.76
C LEU A 14 10.70 1.61 -1.88
N GLU A 15 11.68 1.31 -2.74
CA GLU A 15 12.24 -0.04 -2.84
C GLU A 15 12.90 -0.48 -1.52
N SER A 16 13.60 0.42 -0.83
CA SER A 16 14.20 0.16 0.50
C SER A 16 13.14 -0.08 1.58
N GLU A 17 12.11 0.78 1.64
CA GLU A 17 10.96 0.62 2.55
C GLU A 17 10.25 -0.72 2.32
N TRP A 18 9.98 -1.06 1.05
CA TRP A 18 9.37 -2.33 0.68
C TRP A 18 10.22 -3.53 1.09
N SER A 19 11.53 -3.45 0.87
CA SER A 19 12.48 -4.55 1.12
C SER A 19 12.77 -4.78 2.60
N GLY A 20 12.07 -4.11 3.52
CA GLY A 20 12.28 -4.19 4.96
C GLY A 20 13.61 -3.58 5.43
N GLY A 21 14.34 -2.92 4.52
CA GLY A 21 15.58 -2.19 4.82
C GLY A 21 15.33 -0.74 5.28
N GLY A 22 14.12 -0.22 5.08
CA GLY A 22 13.71 1.12 5.50
C GLY A 22 12.57 1.08 6.51
N THR A 23 12.83 1.52 7.73
CA THR A 23 11.79 1.99 8.66
C THR A 23 11.77 3.51 8.66
N GLN A 24 10.59 4.12 8.72
CA GLN A 24 10.49 5.56 8.89
C GLN A 24 10.12 5.85 10.35
N LYS A 25 11.04 6.48 11.10
CA LYS A 25 10.90 6.72 12.56
C LYS A 25 10.55 5.44 13.36
N GLY A 26 11.15 4.30 13.00
CA GLY A 26 10.92 3.02 13.67
C GLY A 26 9.64 2.28 13.25
N VAL A 27 8.85 2.84 12.32
CA VAL A 27 7.68 2.19 11.75
C VAL A 27 8.08 1.43 10.47
N GLY A 28 7.79 0.13 10.45
CA GLY A 28 7.88 -0.71 9.26
C GLY A 28 6.50 -1.01 8.66
N LEU A 29 6.48 -1.61 7.49
CA LEU A 29 5.24 -2.00 6.83
C LEU A 29 4.60 -3.22 7.51
N HIS A 30 3.28 -3.18 7.66
CA HIS A 30 2.54 -4.30 8.20
C HIS A 30 2.49 -5.46 7.18
N PRO A 31 2.72 -6.72 7.57
CA PRO A 31 2.74 -7.86 6.65
C PRO A 31 1.49 -8.01 5.76
N ALA A 32 0.30 -7.79 6.33
CA ALA A 32 -0.95 -7.85 5.56
C ALA A 32 -1.02 -6.84 4.40
N LEU A 33 -0.34 -5.68 4.52
CA LEU A 33 -0.30 -4.69 3.44
C LEU A 33 0.42 -5.24 2.20
N TYR A 34 1.48 -6.03 2.39
CA TYR A 34 2.20 -6.66 1.28
C TYR A 34 1.27 -7.56 0.45
N VAL A 35 0.39 -8.31 1.11
CA VAL A 35 -0.57 -9.19 0.43
C VAL A 35 -1.51 -8.38 -0.45
N VAL A 36 -2.08 -7.29 0.08
CA VAL A 36 -3.00 -6.42 -0.67
C VAL A 36 -2.29 -5.73 -1.84
N VAL A 37 -1.08 -5.19 -1.62
CA VAL A 37 -0.30 -4.54 -2.67
C VAL A 37 0.10 -5.52 -3.78
N LEU A 38 0.56 -6.72 -3.43
CA LEU A 38 0.93 -7.74 -4.41
C LEU A 38 -0.28 -8.23 -5.21
N ALA A 39 -1.43 -8.40 -4.56
CA ALA A 39 -2.69 -8.73 -5.24
C ALA A 39 -3.12 -7.63 -6.22
N ALA A 40 -3.06 -6.36 -5.79
CA ALA A 40 -3.34 -5.21 -6.64
C ALA A 40 -2.40 -5.15 -7.86
N ALA A 41 -1.09 -5.33 -7.63
CA ALA A 41 -0.07 -5.32 -8.66
C ALA A 41 -0.25 -6.46 -9.67
N HIS A 42 -0.57 -7.66 -9.18
CA HIS A 42 -0.86 -8.81 -10.03
C HIS A 42 -2.09 -8.58 -10.89
N TRP A 43 -3.19 -8.07 -10.31
CA TRP A 43 -4.38 -7.69 -11.09
C TRP A 43 -4.03 -6.70 -12.19
N HIS A 44 -3.32 -5.61 -11.85
CA HIS A 44 -2.93 -4.57 -12.82
C HIS A 44 -2.10 -5.14 -13.97
N TYR A 45 -1.12 -6.00 -13.66
CA TYR A 45 -0.30 -6.66 -14.66
C TYR A 45 -1.12 -7.57 -15.58
N ARG A 46 -2.06 -8.34 -15.02
CA ARG A 46 -2.93 -9.23 -15.81
C ARG A 46 -3.90 -8.47 -16.72
N THR A 47 -4.38 -7.32 -16.27
CA THR A 47 -5.32 -6.49 -17.04
C THR A 47 -4.61 -5.67 -18.12
N LEU A 48 -3.40 -5.18 -17.85
CA LEU A 48 -2.75 -4.16 -18.69
C LEU A 48 -1.43 -4.59 -19.32
N GLY A 49 -0.90 -5.76 -18.95
CA GLY A 49 0.39 -6.26 -19.44
C GLY A 49 1.61 -5.49 -18.94
N LYS A 50 1.46 -4.62 -17.93
CA LYS A 50 2.53 -3.79 -17.37
C LYS A 50 2.48 -3.76 -15.84
N PRO A 51 3.64 -3.63 -15.17
CA PRO A 51 3.68 -3.58 -13.71
C PRO A 51 2.96 -2.35 -13.16
N ALA A 52 2.41 -2.48 -11.95
CA ALA A 52 1.90 -1.35 -11.19
C ALA A 52 3.08 -0.54 -10.61
N GLU A 53 2.96 0.79 -10.59
CA GLU A 53 3.97 1.64 -9.98
C GLU A 53 3.53 2.08 -8.58
N LEU A 54 4.34 1.74 -7.58
CA LEU A 54 4.21 2.18 -6.20
C LEU A 54 4.79 3.58 -6.03
N THR A 55 3.97 4.50 -5.53
CA THR A 55 4.31 5.93 -5.43
C THR A 55 4.43 6.41 -3.99
N CYS A 56 3.84 5.71 -3.02
CA CYS A 56 3.99 5.98 -1.58
C CYS A 56 3.78 4.72 -0.75
N LEU A 57 4.49 4.62 0.38
CA LEU A 57 4.40 3.54 1.36
C LEU A 57 4.37 4.13 2.77
N LEU A 58 5.52 4.60 3.23
CA LEU A 58 5.62 5.29 4.51
C LEU A 58 5.54 6.80 4.33
N ARG A 59 5.01 7.47 5.35
CA ARG A 59 4.94 8.93 5.42
C ARG A 59 5.24 9.39 6.84
N THR A 60 6.12 10.37 6.98
CA THR A 60 6.34 11.06 8.26
C THR A 60 5.17 11.96 8.61
N PRO A 61 4.98 12.29 9.91
CA PRO A 61 4.09 13.37 10.32
C PRO A 61 4.38 14.70 9.62
N GLU A 62 5.66 15.01 9.36
CA GLU A 62 6.08 16.24 8.68
C GLU A 62 5.67 16.24 7.19
N GLU A 63 5.89 15.13 6.48
CA GLU A 63 5.40 14.96 5.10
C GLU A 63 3.87 15.02 5.05
N GLN A 64 3.18 14.40 6.01
CA GLN A 64 1.72 14.43 6.09
C GLN A 64 1.18 15.84 6.32
N LYS A 65 1.80 16.60 7.22
CA LYS A 65 1.46 18.00 7.49
C LYS A 65 1.73 18.90 6.29
N ALA A 66 2.77 18.61 5.50
CA ALA A 66 3.04 19.38 4.28
C ALA A 66 1.94 19.19 3.22
N ILE A 67 1.32 18.02 3.15
CA ILE A 67 0.19 17.74 2.24
C ILE A 67 -1.11 18.36 2.76
N TYR A 68 -1.34 18.33 4.08
CA TYR A 68 -2.56 18.85 4.71
C TYR A 68 -2.23 19.88 5.81
N PRO A 69 -1.77 21.11 5.45
CA PRO A 69 -1.31 22.10 6.43
C PRO A 69 -2.40 22.52 7.43
N ASP A 70 -3.66 22.50 6.99
CA ASP A 70 -4.81 22.93 7.79
C ASP A 70 -5.41 21.81 8.65
N ARG A 71 -4.97 20.55 8.49
CA ARG A 71 -5.50 19.39 9.23
C ARG A 71 -4.47 18.81 10.18
N ARG A 72 -4.11 19.58 11.20
CA ARG A 72 -3.03 19.25 12.15
C ARG A 72 -3.21 17.93 12.90
N ASP A 73 -4.45 17.53 13.16
CA ASP A 73 -4.76 16.30 13.89
C ASP A 73 -5.04 15.10 12.97
N PHE A 74 -4.98 15.30 11.64
CA PHE A 74 -5.25 14.23 10.69
C PHE A 74 -4.05 13.30 10.56
N ARG A 75 -4.19 12.10 11.13
CA ARG A 75 -3.20 11.03 11.03
C ARG A 75 -3.49 10.13 9.84
N SER A 76 -2.49 9.89 9.01
CA SER A 76 -2.60 9.03 7.83
C SER A 76 -2.20 7.59 8.14
N PRO A 77 -2.89 6.58 7.56
CA PRO A 77 -2.44 5.18 7.60
C PRO A 77 -0.99 4.95 7.13
N HIS A 78 -0.45 5.81 6.26
CA HIS A 78 0.96 5.75 5.84
C HIS A 78 1.94 6.00 6.99
N GLU A 79 1.56 6.81 7.98
CA GLU A 79 2.38 7.04 9.17
C GLU A 79 2.52 5.81 10.06
N PHE A 80 1.65 4.81 9.85
CA PHE A 80 1.60 3.58 10.63
C PHE A 80 2.02 2.35 9.82
N GLY A 81 2.54 2.52 8.61
CA GLY A 81 2.92 1.41 7.74
C GLY A 81 1.74 0.54 7.29
N ARG A 82 0.54 1.13 7.21
CA ARG A 82 -0.72 0.43 6.90
C ARG A 82 -1.37 0.89 5.59
N ALA A 83 -0.69 1.69 4.78
CA ALA A 83 -1.17 2.10 3.47
C ALA A 83 -0.08 2.15 2.40
N ALA A 84 -0.53 2.12 1.15
CA ALA A 84 0.27 2.17 -0.05
C ALA A 84 -0.49 2.91 -1.16
N ASP A 85 0.20 3.73 -1.94
CA ASP A 85 -0.39 4.42 -3.09
C ASP A 85 0.19 3.84 -4.39
N LEU A 86 -0.70 3.50 -5.33
CA LEU A 86 -0.35 3.02 -6.67
C LEU A 86 -0.80 4.05 -7.72
N ARG A 87 0.06 4.31 -8.71
CA ARG A 87 -0.23 5.26 -9.79
C ARG A 87 -1.42 4.79 -10.65
N THR A 88 -2.34 5.70 -10.97
CA THR A 88 -3.42 5.47 -11.97
C THR A 88 -3.22 6.26 -13.27
N LEU A 89 -2.17 7.09 -13.38
CA LEU A 89 -1.87 7.83 -14.60
C LEU A 89 -1.76 6.88 -15.81
N GLY A 90 -2.55 7.16 -16.84
CA GLY A 90 -2.63 6.35 -18.06
C GLY A 90 -3.63 5.20 -18.00
N LEU A 91 -4.45 5.11 -16.94
CA LEU A 91 -5.64 4.27 -16.89
C LEU A 91 -6.87 5.06 -17.29
N SER A 92 -7.87 4.38 -17.87
CA SER A 92 -9.20 4.96 -17.99
C SER A 92 -9.88 5.01 -16.62
N PRO A 93 -10.79 5.96 -16.35
CA PRO A 93 -11.55 6.00 -15.10
C PRO A 93 -12.28 4.69 -14.79
N GLU A 94 -12.79 4.02 -15.83
CA GLU A 94 -13.43 2.71 -15.73
C GLU A 94 -12.46 1.62 -15.24
N THR A 95 -11.25 1.58 -15.78
CA THR A 95 -10.22 0.63 -15.36
C THR A 95 -9.82 0.86 -13.90
N SER A 96 -9.63 2.12 -13.50
CA SER A 96 -9.32 2.47 -12.10
C SER A 96 -10.43 2.01 -11.15
N ARG A 97 -11.71 2.18 -11.54
CA ARG A 97 -12.87 1.71 -10.75
C ARG A 97 -12.93 0.20 -10.64
N LEU A 98 -12.73 -0.53 -11.74
CA LEU A 98 -12.70 -2.01 -11.71
C LEU A 98 -11.58 -2.53 -10.80
N TRP A 99 -10.43 -1.85 -10.80
CA TRP A 99 -9.31 -2.19 -9.92
C TRP A 99 -9.69 -2.01 -8.44
N GLU A 100 -10.29 -0.86 -8.11
CA GLU A 100 -10.80 -0.53 -6.77
C GLU A 100 -11.88 -1.52 -6.30
N GLU A 101 -12.86 -1.82 -7.16
CA GLU A 101 -13.97 -2.72 -6.86
C GLU A 101 -13.46 -4.13 -6.62
N TRP A 102 -12.60 -4.66 -7.49
CA TRP A 102 -12.03 -5.99 -7.32
C TRP A 102 -11.29 -6.14 -5.98
N LEU A 103 -10.50 -5.13 -5.59
CA LEU A 103 -9.80 -5.13 -4.31
C LEU A 103 -10.74 -5.10 -3.11
N ASN A 104 -11.80 -4.30 -3.16
CA ASN A 104 -12.78 -4.21 -2.08
C ASN A 104 -13.70 -5.45 -2.00
N LEU A 105 -13.92 -6.16 -3.10
CA LEU A 105 -14.59 -7.46 -3.11
C LEU A 105 -13.70 -8.57 -2.56
N THR A 106 -12.40 -8.51 -2.81
CA THR A 106 -11.43 -9.54 -2.41
C THR A 106 -10.98 -9.39 -0.96
N PHE A 107 -10.85 -8.15 -0.48
CA PHE A 107 -10.29 -7.84 0.84
C PHE A 107 -11.22 -6.93 1.63
N SER A 108 -11.63 -7.39 2.81
CA SER A 108 -12.40 -6.57 3.75
C SER A 108 -11.49 -5.75 4.65
N TYR A 109 -11.79 -4.46 4.80
CA TYR A 109 -11.12 -3.61 5.77
C TYR A 109 -11.52 -3.99 7.20
N ARG A 110 -10.56 -4.34 8.05
CA ARG A 110 -10.80 -4.72 9.45
C ARG A 110 -10.66 -3.55 10.43
N GLY A 111 -11.77 -2.90 10.75
CA GLY A 111 -11.79 -1.76 11.66
C GLY A 111 -13.14 -1.07 11.68
N LYS A 112 -13.18 0.19 11.24
CA LYS A 112 -14.42 0.97 11.16
C LYS A 112 -15.34 0.41 10.08
N ALA A 113 -16.62 0.21 10.43
CA ALA A 113 -17.66 -0.18 9.46
C ALA A 113 -17.76 0.83 8.31
N GLY A 114 -17.91 0.32 7.08
CA GLY A 114 -17.97 1.13 5.86
C GLY A 114 -16.63 1.66 5.35
N ALA A 115 -15.52 1.42 6.06
CA ALA A 115 -14.19 1.69 5.52
C ALA A 115 -13.83 0.68 4.43
N ARG A 116 -13.00 1.13 3.48
CA ARG A 116 -12.65 0.40 2.27
C ARG A 116 -11.16 0.06 2.25
N THR A 117 -10.81 -1.08 1.69
CA THR A 117 -9.40 -1.50 1.52
C THR A 117 -8.74 -0.70 0.42
N ALA A 118 -9.50 -0.32 -0.61
CA ALA A 118 -9.01 0.43 -1.75
C ALA A 118 -9.90 1.64 -2.05
N LEU A 119 -9.30 2.75 -2.45
CA LEU A 119 -9.98 3.97 -2.86
C LEU A 119 -9.15 4.68 -3.95
N VAL A 120 -9.75 4.91 -5.12
CA VAL A 120 -9.22 5.82 -6.12
C VAL A 120 -9.62 7.23 -5.72
N HIS A 121 -8.63 8.07 -5.48
CA HIS A 121 -8.87 9.47 -5.17
C HIS A 121 -7.70 10.36 -5.59
N GLU A 122 -7.97 11.65 -5.68
CA GLU A 122 -6.95 12.67 -5.88
C GLU A 122 -6.65 13.35 -4.54
N VAL A 123 -5.36 13.57 -4.28
CA VAL A 123 -4.89 14.34 -3.13
C VAL A 123 -4.32 15.67 -3.63
N HIS A 124 -5.05 16.77 -3.41
CA HIS A 124 -4.58 18.16 -3.53
C HIS A 124 -3.59 18.43 -4.70
N GLY A 125 -3.93 18.04 -5.93
CA GLY A 125 -3.09 18.31 -7.11
C GLY A 125 -1.85 17.42 -7.25
N LEU A 126 -1.67 16.41 -6.40
CA LEU A 126 -0.64 15.36 -6.54
C LEU A 126 -1.01 14.28 -7.56
N GLY A 127 -2.21 14.40 -8.15
CA GLY A 127 -2.76 13.46 -9.12
C GLY A 127 -3.58 12.34 -8.49
N GLU A 128 -4.46 11.78 -9.31
CA GLU A 128 -5.24 10.60 -8.96
C GLU A 128 -4.32 9.39 -8.75
N HIS A 129 -4.63 8.59 -7.73
CA HIS A 129 -3.97 7.33 -7.46
C HIS A 129 -4.95 6.37 -6.77
N LEU A 130 -4.58 5.09 -6.77
CA LEU A 130 -5.24 4.06 -5.99
C LEU A 130 -4.58 3.98 -4.62
N HIS A 131 -5.27 4.47 -3.61
CA HIS A 131 -4.90 4.32 -2.20
C HIS A 131 -5.34 2.95 -1.69
N LEU A 132 -4.40 2.18 -1.15
CA LEU A 132 -4.62 0.91 -0.49
C LEU A 132 -4.38 1.06 1.00
N GLN A 133 -5.21 0.44 1.82
CA GLN A 133 -5.04 0.45 3.26
C GLN A 133 -5.53 -0.85 3.91
N ILE A 134 -4.89 -1.20 5.02
CA ILE A 134 -5.37 -2.26 5.90
C ILE A 134 -5.87 -1.66 7.21
N GLY A 135 -6.84 -2.34 7.82
CA GLY A 135 -7.46 -1.85 9.03
C GLY A 135 -6.60 -2.04 10.29
N PRO A 136 -6.84 -1.26 11.35
CA PRO A 136 -6.07 -1.32 12.60
C PRO A 136 -6.25 -2.64 13.35
N GLN A 137 -7.33 -3.37 13.07
CA GLN A 137 -7.60 -4.68 13.69
C GLN A 137 -6.92 -5.83 12.95
N GLU A 138 -6.17 -5.56 11.87
CA GLU A 138 -5.33 -6.61 11.29
C GLU A 138 -4.24 -7.03 12.24
N ALA A 139 -4.31 -8.31 12.62
CA ALA A 139 -3.31 -8.98 13.39
C ALA A 139 -2.03 -9.11 12.55
N ALA A 140 -0.89 -8.83 13.18
CA ALA A 140 0.38 -9.26 12.61
C ALA A 140 0.37 -10.79 12.56
N PRO A 141 0.80 -11.42 11.45
CA PRO A 141 0.97 -12.86 11.41
C PRO A 141 1.90 -13.26 12.57
N LYS A 142 1.36 -14.03 13.52
CA LYS A 142 2.17 -14.70 14.52
C LYS A 142 2.76 -15.91 13.83
N MET A 143 4.08 -15.92 13.67
CA MET A 143 4.76 -17.16 13.32
C MET A 143 4.49 -18.14 14.46
N PRO A 144 4.06 -19.39 14.18
CA PRO A 144 3.96 -20.38 15.23
C PRO A 144 5.33 -20.54 15.89
N GLU A 145 5.36 -20.75 17.20
CA GLU A 145 6.61 -20.86 17.98
C GLU A 145 7.55 -21.95 17.43
N SER A 146 7.01 -22.90 16.67
CA SER A 146 7.71 -24.01 16.02
C SER A 146 8.24 -23.72 14.61
N PHE A 147 8.13 -22.49 14.09
CA PHE A 147 8.55 -22.21 12.72
C PHE A 147 10.08 -22.04 12.63
N VAL A 148 10.76 -23.10 12.20
CA VAL A 148 12.20 -23.07 11.88
C VAL A 148 12.36 -22.58 10.45
N LEU A 149 12.88 -21.36 10.28
CA LEU A 149 13.36 -20.88 8.97
C LEU A 149 14.64 -21.64 8.63
N HIS A 150 14.52 -22.67 7.79
CA HIS A 150 15.69 -23.25 7.15
C HIS A 150 16.25 -22.24 6.15
N SER A 151 17.37 -21.61 6.50
CA SER A 151 18.19 -20.85 5.55
C SER A 151 18.69 -21.84 4.50
N VAL A 152 18.16 -21.76 3.29
CA VAL A 152 18.78 -22.42 2.14
C VAL A 152 20.06 -21.62 1.86
N THR A 153 21.20 -22.29 2.01
CA THR A 153 22.53 -21.77 1.69
C THR A 153 22.86 -22.04 0.23
#